data_AF-A0A8H8SEA6-F1
#
_entry.id   AF-A0A8H8SEA6-F1
#
_cell.length_a   1.000
_cell.length_b   1.000
_cell.length_c   1.000
_cell.angle_alpha   90.00
_cell.angle_beta   90.00
_cell.angle_gamma   90.00
#
_symmetry.space_group_name_H-M   'P 1'
#
loop_
_entity.id
_entity.type
_entity.pdbx_description
1 polymer ?
#
loop_
_entity_poly.entity_id
_entity_poly.type
_entity_poly.pdbx_seq_one_letter_code
_entity_poly.pdbx_strand_id
1 'polypeptide(L)'
;MTDRAQDASTNDVSKEGPKAIIKNVDMSEDMQQESIDIATSSMDKFNIEKDIAAHIKREFDRRYGTTWHVVVGKNFGSYVTHETKHFIYFYIGSLAFLIWKS
;
A
#
# COMPACT_ATOMS: atom_id res chain seq x y z
N MET A 1 -5.04 49.76 16.75
CA MET A 1 -5.73 49.07 17.86
C MET A 1 -6.81 48.24 17.20
N THR A 2 -6.53 47.00 16.77
CA THR A 2 -6.74 45.74 17.55
C THR A 2 -8.19 45.65 18.05
N ASP A 3 -9.03 44.64 17.80
CA ASP A 3 -8.91 43.19 17.61
C ASP A 3 -10.26 42.71 17.00
N ARG A 4 -10.34 41.80 16.02
CA ARG A 4 -10.36 40.31 16.11
C ARG A 4 -11.67 39.71 16.65
N ALA A 5 -12.39 38.98 15.78
CA ALA A 5 -13.18 37.75 16.03
C ALA A 5 -14.09 37.48 14.80
N GLN A 6 -14.23 36.29 14.19
CA GLN A 6 -13.71 34.93 14.38
C GLN A 6 -13.92 34.25 13.01
N ASP A 7 -12.87 33.71 12.40
CA ASP A 7 -13.02 32.74 11.30
C ASP A 7 -13.02 31.35 11.94
N ALA A 8 -14.10 30.60 11.74
CA ALA A 8 -14.30 29.29 12.34
C ALA A 8 -13.45 28.26 11.60
N SER A 9 -12.23 28.03 12.09
CA SER A 9 -11.43 26.87 11.69
C SER A 9 -12.08 25.60 12.27
N THR A 10 -12.90 24.93 11.47
CA THR A 10 -13.33 23.55 11.73
C THR A 10 -12.10 22.65 11.56
N ASN A 11 -11.55 22.17 12.68
CA ASN A 11 -10.54 21.12 12.68
C ASN A 11 -11.18 19.83 12.16
N ASP A 12 -10.94 19.50 10.89
CA ASP A 12 -11.16 18.17 10.36
C ASP A 12 -10.08 17.24 10.94
N VAL A 13 -10.41 16.52 12.01
CA VAL A 13 -9.57 15.45 12.51
C VAL A 13 -9.80 14.24 11.62
N SER A 14 -9.17 14.24 10.46
CA SER A 14 -9.05 13.07 9.62
C SER A 14 -8.31 12.00 10.41
N LYS A 15 -8.89 10.80 10.52
CA LYS A 15 -8.22 9.62 11.09
C LYS A 15 -7.02 9.30 10.20
N GLU A 16 -5.86 9.86 10.47
CA GLU A 16 -4.63 9.49 9.76
C GLU A 16 -4.25 8.06 10.16
N GLY A 17 -4.57 7.12 9.28
CA GLY A 17 -4.05 5.75 9.37
C GLY A 17 -2.53 5.72 9.19
N PRO A 18 -1.87 4.57 9.46
CA PRO A 18 -0.43 4.46 9.30
C PRO A 18 0.01 4.80 7.87
N LYS A 19 0.94 5.75 7.73
CA LYS A 19 1.48 6.16 6.43
C LYS A 19 2.31 5.05 5.80
N ALA A 20 2.19 4.87 4.48
CA ALA A 20 3.03 3.95 3.72
C ALA A 20 4.48 4.46 3.61
N ILE A 21 5.45 3.56 3.82
CA ILE A 21 6.88 3.84 3.70
C ILE A 21 7.45 2.93 2.61
N ILE A 22 7.74 3.52 1.44
CA ILE A 22 8.32 2.80 0.30
C ILE A 22 9.81 2.55 0.59
N LYS A 23 10.23 1.31 0.38
CA LYS A 23 11.63 0.88 0.55
C LYS A 23 12.31 0.65 -0.78
N ASN A 24 11.60 0.09 -1.74
CA ASN A 24 12.08 -0.07 -3.10
C ASN A 24 10.89 -0.12 -4.06
N VAL A 25 11.08 0.40 -5.27
CA VAL A 25 10.03 0.47 -6.29
C VAL A 25 10.64 0.50 -7.68
N ASP A 26 10.04 -0.28 -8.58
CA ASP A 26 10.21 -0.19 -10.03
C ASP A 26 8.83 -0.39 -10.67
N MET A 27 8.07 0.70 -10.77
CA MET A 27 6.77 0.81 -11.44
C MET A 27 6.43 2.30 -11.66
N SER A 28 5.30 2.63 -12.27
CA SER A 28 4.83 4.01 -12.39
C SER A 28 4.30 4.55 -11.05
N GLU A 29 4.27 5.88 -10.89
CA GLU A 29 3.71 6.53 -9.70
C GLU A 29 2.23 6.18 -9.51
N ASP A 30 1.45 6.09 -10.59
CA ASP A 30 0.03 5.70 -10.53
C ASP A 30 -0.13 4.27 -9.99
N MET A 31 0.66 3.31 -10.50
CA MET A 31 0.61 1.92 -10.03
C MET A 31 1.13 1.80 -8.60
N GLN A 32 2.10 2.62 -8.22
CA GLN A 32 2.60 2.70 -6.85
C GLN A 32 1.50 3.18 -5.89
N GLN A 33 0.75 4.23 -6.27
CA GLN A 33 -0.36 4.72 -5.47
C GLN A 33 -1.49 3.66 -5.38
N GLU A 34 -1.84 3.03 -6.50
CA GLU A 34 -2.82 1.93 -6.50
C GLU A 34 -2.38 0.76 -5.62
N SER A 35 -1.08 0.43 -5.59
CA SER A 35 -0.53 -0.59 -4.70
C SER A 35 -0.80 -0.27 -3.24
N ILE A 36 -0.59 0.99 -2.83
CA ILE A 36 -0.80 1.45 -1.47
C ILE A 36 -2.29 1.47 -1.13
N ASP A 37 -3.14 1.95 -2.03
CA ASP A 37 -4.59 2.04 -1.83
C ASP A 37 -5.22 0.64 -1.70
N ILE A 38 -4.84 -0.29 -2.58
CA ILE A 38 -5.31 -1.67 -2.52
C ILE A 38 -4.83 -2.35 -1.24
N ALA A 39 -3.56 -2.16 -0.84
CA ALA A 39 -3.04 -2.73 0.41
C ALA A 39 -3.76 -2.17 1.64
N THR A 40 -3.99 -0.85 1.70
CA THR A 40 -4.72 -0.19 2.77
C THR A 40 -6.16 -0.72 2.86
N SER A 41 -6.88 -0.74 1.73
CA SER A 41 -8.24 -1.31 1.69
C SER A 41 -8.28 -2.79 2.08
N SER A 42 -7.23 -3.55 1.77
CA SER A 42 -7.13 -4.96 2.15
C SER A 42 -6.94 -5.14 3.65
N MET A 43 -6.15 -4.28 4.29
CA MET A 43 -5.96 -4.28 5.74
C MET A 43 -7.25 -3.94 6.50
N ASP A 44 -8.12 -3.10 5.94
CA ASP A 44 -9.42 -2.78 6.55
C ASP A 44 -10.42 -3.95 6.45
N LYS A 45 -10.28 -4.80 5.43
CA LYS A 45 -11.22 -5.91 5.15
C LYS A 45 -10.79 -7.23 5.77
N PHE A 46 -9.50 -7.46 5.97
CA PHE A 46 -8.95 -8.76 6.36
C PHE A 46 -7.94 -8.62 7.50
N ASN A 47 -8.01 -9.53 8.47
CA ASN A 47 -7.11 -9.55 9.62
C ASN A 47 -5.95 -10.56 9.50
N ILE A 48 -6.01 -11.47 8.52
CA ILE A 48 -5.02 -12.53 8.32
C ILE A 48 -4.14 -12.15 7.13
N GLU A 49 -2.81 -12.15 7.30
CA GLU A 49 -1.86 -11.71 6.25
C GLU A 49 -2.03 -12.47 4.94
N LYS A 50 -2.32 -13.78 5.03
CA LYS A 50 -2.62 -14.63 3.87
C LYS A 50 -3.81 -14.11 3.05
N ASP A 51 -4.87 -13.66 3.71
CA ASP A 51 -6.09 -13.21 3.03
C ASP A 51 -5.91 -11.81 2.44
N ILE A 52 -5.16 -10.95 3.13
CA ILE A 52 -4.69 -9.65 2.60
C ILE A 52 -3.88 -9.89 1.32
N ALA A 53 -2.86 -10.75 1.36
CA ALA A 53 -2.02 -11.06 0.21
C ALA A 53 -2.84 -11.62 -0.96
N ALA A 54 -3.77 -12.54 -0.67
CA ALA A 54 -4.63 -13.12 -1.70
C ALA A 54 -5.57 -12.09 -2.34
N HIS A 55 -6.07 -11.12 -1.58
CA HIS A 55 -6.89 -10.04 -2.13
C HIS A 55 -6.09 -9.10 -3.04
N ILE A 56 -4.91 -8.65 -2.59
CA ILE A 56 -4.01 -7.82 -3.40
C ILE A 56 -3.64 -8.55 -4.71
N LYS A 57 -3.24 -9.83 -4.62
CA LYS A 57 -2.89 -10.64 -5.79
C LYS A 57 -4.03 -10.68 -6.80
N ARG A 58 -5.25 -11.01 -6.36
CA ARG A 58 -6.43 -11.09 -7.22
C ARG A 58 -6.70 -9.76 -7.92
N GLU A 59 -6.51 -8.65 -7.21
CA GLU A 59 -6.80 -7.34 -7.75
C GLU A 59 -5.74 -6.86 -8.77
N PHE A 60 -4.47 -7.18 -8.52
CA PHE A 60 -3.39 -6.95 -9.47
C PHE A 60 -3.50 -7.83 -10.71
N ASP A 61 -3.79 -9.12 -10.56
CA ASP A 61 -4.04 -10.04 -11.68
C ASP A 61 -5.20 -9.54 -12.56
N ARG A 62 -6.27 -9.01 -11.94
CA ARG A 62 -7.44 -8.48 -12.65
C ARG A 62 -7.14 -7.19 -13.41
N ARG A 63 -6.33 -6.29 -12.84
CA ARG A 63 -6.05 -4.96 -13.41
C ARG A 63 -4.91 -4.96 -14.42
N TYR A 64 -3.85 -5.73 -14.16
CA TYR A 64 -2.58 -5.65 -14.88
C TYR A 64 -2.16 -6.99 -15.51
N GLY A 65 -3.07 -7.96 -15.55
CA GLY A 65 -2.86 -9.29 -16.10
C GLY A 65 -2.03 -10.20 -15.18
N THR A 66 -2.17 -11.50 -15.37
CA THR A 66 -1.45 -12.52 -14.60
C THR A 66 0.04 -12.63 -15.03
N THR A 67 0.95 -13.16 -14.21
CA THR A 67 0.75 -13.64 -12.83
C THR A 67 1.50 -12.73 -11.85
N TRP A 68 0.77 -12.17 -10.87
CA TRP A 68 1.36 -11.42 -9.77
C TRP A 68 1.63 -12.32 -8.57
N HIS A 69 2.66 -11.96 -7.83
CA HIS A 69 3.05 -12.57 -6.57
C HIS A 69 2.99 -11.52 -5.46
N VAL A 70 2.50 -11.91 -4.30
CA VAL A 70 2.33 -11.02 -3.15
C VAL A 70 2.79 -11.73 -1.89
N VAL A 71 3.62 -11.06 -1.09
CA VAL A 71 3.99 -11.46 0.26
C VAL A 71 3.60 -10.34 1.21
N VAL A 72 2.92 -10.71 2.30
CA VAL A 72 2.56 -9.82 3.41
C VAL A 72 3.04 -10.46 4.70
N GLY A 73 3.75 -9.70 5.52
CA GLY A 73 4.23 -10.21 6.80
C GLY A 73 5.06 -9.20 7.58
N LYS A 74 5.27 -9.48 8.87
CA LYS A 74 6.08 -8.63 9.76
C LYS A 74 7.58 -8.87 9.58
N ASN A 75 7.97 -10.13 9.34
CA ASN A 75 9.36 -10.55 9.25
C ASN A 75 9.54 -11.53 8.08
N PHE A 76 10.21 -11.09 7.02
CA PHE A 76 10.66 -11.96 5.93
C PHE A 76 11.86 -11.33 5.22
N GLY A 77 12.66 -12.20 4.60
CA GLY A 77 13.63 -11.80 3.58
C GLY A 77 13.20 -12.38 2.24
N SER A 78 13.51 -11.69 1.14
CA SER A 78 13.17 -12.12 -0.21
C SER A 78 14.32 -11.86 -1.16
N TYR A 79 14.56 -12.81 -2.06
CA TYR A 79 15.43 -12.65 -3.22
C TYR A 79 14.64 -13.14 -4.44
N VAL A 80 14.17 -12.22 -5.27
CA VAL A 80 13.26 -12.52 -6.39
C VAL A 80 13.74 -11.86 -7.67
N THR A 81 13.56 -12.55 -8.78
CA THR A 81 13.65 -11.95 -10.12
C THR A 81 12.25 -11.49 -10.51
N HIS A 82 12.15 -10.32 -11.14
CA HIS A 82 10.88 -9.71 -11.53
C HIS A 82 10.98 -9.09 -12.93
N GLU A 83 9.84 -8.95 -13.61
CA GLU A 83 9.72 -8.16 -14.83
C GLU A 83 10.00 -6.68 -14.54
N THR A 84 10.61 -5.98 -15.48
CA THR A 84 10.85 -4.53 -15.36
C THR A 84 9.52 -3.79 -15.21
N LYS A 85 9.50 -2.73 -14.39
CA LYS A 85 8.31 -1.88 -14.12
C LYS A 85 7.16 -2.54 -13.36
N HIS A 86 7.37 -3.71 -12.75
CA HIS A 86 6.33 -4.44 -12.02
C HIS A 86 6.82 -4.93 -10.64
N PHE A 87 7.44 -4.04 -9.84
CA PHE A 87 7.95 -4.38 -8.51
C PHE A 87 7.75 -3.25 -7.49
N ILE A 88 7.29 -3.60 -6.29
CA ILE A 88 7.25 -2.66 -5.16
C ILE A 88 7.44 -3.40 -3.83
N TYR A 89 8.20 -2.78 -2.93
CA TYR A 89 8.41 -3.19 -1.56
C TYR A 89 8.21 -1.99 -0.61
N PHE A 90 7.26 -2.10 0.30
CA PHE A 90 6.90 -1.02 1.22
C PHE A 90 6.35 -1.54 2.55
N TYR A 91 6.22 -0.64 3.52
CA TYR A 91 5.61 -0.90 4.82
C TYR A 91 4.35 -0.06 5.01
N ILE A 92 3.34 -0.61 5.68
CA ILE A 92 2.24 0.14 6.32
C ILE A 92 2.22 -0.28 7.79
N GLY A 93 2.54 0.64 8.69
CA GLY A 93 2.74 0.31 10.10
C GLY A 93 3.84 -0.75 10.26
N SER A 94 3.52 -1.88 10.89
CA SER A 94 4.47 -2.99 11.11
C SER A 94 4.46 -4.08 10.03
N LEU A 95 3.55 -3.99 9.05
CA LEU A 95 3.44 -4.99 7.99
C LEU A 95 4.24 -4.55 6.77
N ALA A 96 5.09 -5.45 6.26
CA ALA A 96 5.75 -5.30 4.97
C ALA A 96 4.92 -5.95 3.87
N PHE A 97 4.92 -5.31 2.71
CA PHE A 97 4.26 -5.71 1.49
C PHE A 97 5.30 -5.80 0.38
N LEU A 98 5.41 -6.97 -0.24
CA LEU A 98 6.22 -7.20 -1.42
C LEU A 98 5.29 -7.68 -2.53
N ILE A 99 5.23 -6.93 -3.62
CA ILE A 99 4.35 -7.20 -4.76
C ILE A 99 5.22 -7.16 -6.02
N TRP A 100 5.20 -8.22 -6.82
CA TRP A 100 5.94 -8.27 -8.07
C TRP A 100 5.29 -9.17 -9.13
N LYS A 101 5.67 -8.94 -10.38
CA LYS A 101 5.36 -9.81 -11.52
C LYS A 101 6.62 -10.52 -12.01
N SER A 102 6.50 -11.76 -12.46
CA SER A 102 7.60 -12.59 -12.98
C SER A 102 7.45 -12.83 -14.47
#